data_AF-A0A2D5MUU7-F1
#
_entry.id   AF-A0A2D5MUU7-F1
#
_cell.length_a   1.000
_cell.length_b   1.000
_cell.length_c   1.000
_cell.angle_alpha   90.00
_cell.angle_beta   90.00
_cell.angle_gamma   90.00
#
_symmetry.space_group_name_H-M   'P 1'
#
loop_
_entity.id
_entity.type
_entity.pdbx_description
1 polymer ?
#
loop_
_entity_poly.entity_id
_entity_poly.type
_entity_poly.pdbx_seq_one_letter_code
_entity_poly.pdbx_strand_id
1 'polypeptide(L)'
;MITSRAQRTLDFYVDRFAQEYREARDEYLRLCYLFKDVCWYNFETACSSWRAPWRASVPQSDVHLQGVRIRQHWRRGHLFEHTTFPDWYLGPVDAAPPLPPEVVLVEMKAAKEYMHACERQMSAPLDYAPGGGAYQELVRTTLVGKPPPTEQCLYRKRKFSSVSGSDE
;
A
#
# COMPACT_ATOMS: atom_id res chain seq x y z
N MET A 1 -22.17 18.83 -22.02
CA MET A 1 -22.77 17.61 -21.44
C MET A 1 -22.63 17.69 -19.93
N ILE A 2 -23.72 17.55 -19.16
CA ILE A 2 -23.68 17.62 -17.70
C ILE A 2 -23.41 16.20 -17.18
N THR A 3 -22.21 15.97 -16.62
CA THR A 3 -21.91 14.73 -15.90
C THR A 3 -22.73 14.64 -14.62
N SER A 4 -23.37 13.49 -14.40
CA SER A 4 -24.14 13.24 -13.18
C SER A 4 -23.23 13.27 -11.95
N ARG A 5 -23.80 13.58 -10.78
CA ARG A 5 -23.07 13.54 -9.49
C ARG A 5 -22.43 12.17 -9.24
N ALA A 6 -23.10 11.09 -9.67
CA ALA A 6 -22.60 9.73 -9.57
C ALA A 6 -21.34 9.52 -10.42
N GLN A 7 -21.35 10.00 -11.68
CA GLN A 7 -20.19 9.88 -12.56
C GLN A 7 -18.97 10.62 -11.99
N ARG A 8 -19.15 11.84 -11.50
CA ARG A 8 -18.05 12.62 -10.89
C ARG A 8 -17.44 11.94 -9.66
N THR A 9 -18.28 11.24 -8.89
CA THR A 9 -17.83 10.48 -7.71
C THR A 9 -17.01 9.28 -8.15
N LEU A 10 -17.45 8.56 -9.18
CA LEU A 10 -16.72 7.43 -9.75
C LEU A 10 -15.36 7.87 -10.30
N ASP A 11 -15.32 8.92 -11.12
CA ASP A 11 -14.10 9.46 -11.71
C ASP A 11 -13.09 9.86 -10.61
N PHE A 12 -13.55 10.52 -9.55
CA PHE A 12 -12.73 10.87 -8.39
C PHE A 12 -12.07 9.63 -7.73
N TYR A 13 -12.83 8.56 -7.49
CA TYR A 13 -12.28 7.35 -6.88
C TYR A 13 -11.33 6.60 -7.82
N VAL A 14 -11.63 6.55 -9.12
CA VAL A 14 -10.74 5.94 -10.12
C VAL A 14 -9.39 6.65 -10.15
N ASP A 15 -9.39 7.98 -10.21
CA ASP A 15 -8.17 8.78 -10.19
C ASP A 15 -7.41 8.60 -8.87
N ARG A 16 -8.13 8.52 -7.75
CA ARG A 16 -7.55 8.30 -6.42
C ARG A 16 -6.87 6.94 -6.31
N PHE A 17 -7.53 5.86 -6.70
CA PHE A 17 -6.94 4.51 -6.66
C PHE A 17 -5.75 4.39 -7.61
N ALA A 18 -5.81 5.00 -8.79
CA ALA A 18 -4.69 5.04 -9.72
C ALA A 18 -3.49 5.80 -9.13
N GLN A 19 -3.74 6.90 -8.41
CA GLN A 19 -2.69 7.62 -7.69
C GLN A 19 -2.07 6.76 -6.58
N GLU A 20 -2.88 6.18 -5.72
CA GLU A 20 -2.40 5.35 -4.59
C GLU A 20 -1.60 4.14 -5.07
N TYR A 21 -2.03 3.49 -6.15
CA TYR A 21 -1.26 2.40 -6.75
C TYR A 21 0.10 2.85 -7.27
N ARG A 22 0.18 4.01 -7.95
CA ARG A 22 1.46 4.57 -8.41
C ARG A 22 2.39 4.84 -7.23
N GLU A 23 1.88 5.47 -6.17
CA GLU A 23 2.65 5.78 -4.97
C GLU A 23 3.15 4.49 -4.27
N ALA A 24 2.29 3.48 -4.14
CA ALA A 24 2.66 2.18 -3.58
C ALA A 24 3.73 1.44 -4.41
N ARG A 25 3.60 1.48 -5.75
CA ARG A 25 4.57 0.90 -6.67
C ARG A 25 5.92 1.60 -6.57
N ASP A 26 5.93 2.93 -6.55
CA ASP A 26 7.16 3.71 -6.45
C ASP A 26 7.88 3.41 -5.13
N GLU A 27 7.16 3.30 -4.02
CA GLU A 27 7.73 2.93 -2.73
C GLU A 27 8.31 1.50 -2.74
N TYR A 28 7.59 0.53 -3.29
CA TYR A 28 8.12 -0.83 -3.46
C TYR A 28 9.43 -0.85 -4.27
N LEU A 29 9.49 -0.09 -5.36
CA LEU A 29 10.71 0.02 -6.17
C LEU A 29 11.86 0.67 -5.40
N ARG A 30 11.60 1.74 -4.63
CA ARG A 30 12.61 2.37 -3.77
C ARG A 30 13.18 1.37 -2.75
N LEU A 31 12.32 0.57 -2.12
CA LEU A 31 12.74 -0.45 -1.17
C LEU A 31 13.56 -1.57 -1.85
N CYS A 32 13.24 -1.94 -3.10
CA CYS A 32 14.06 -2.87 -3.88
C CYS A 32 15.48 -2.34 -4.12
N TYR A 33 15.61 -1.05 -4.46
CA TYR A 33 16.92 -0.42 -4.65
C TYR A 33 17.68 -0.35 -3.32
N LEU A 34 17.03 0.11 -2.25
CA LEU A 34 17.64 0.16 -0.93
C LEU A 34 18.12 -1.22 -0.46
N PHE A 35 17.32 -2.27 -0.65
CA PHE A 35 17.68 -3.63 -0.28
C PHE A 35 18.94 -4.09 -1.02
N LYS A 36 19.03 -3.80 -2.32
CA LYS A 36 20.20 -4.12 -3.14
C LYS A 36 21.44 -3.39 -2.60
N ASP A 37 21.34 -2.10 -2.31
CA ASP A 37 22.47 -1.29 -1.85
C ASP A 37 22.96 -1.77 -0.47
N VAL A 38 22.04 -2.10 0.44
CA VAL A 38 22.38 -2.68 1.76
C VAL A 38 23.07 -4.04 1.61
N CYS A 39 22.55 -4.92 0.74
CA CYS A 39 23.19 -6.21 0.48
C CYS A 39 24.60 -6.05 -0.10
N TRP A 40 24.78 -5.10 -1.02
CA TRP A 40 26.07 -4.81 -1.63
C TRP A 40 27.06 -4.25 -0.63
N TYR A 41 26.65 -3.28 0.19
CA TYR A 41 27.46 -2.73 1.28
C TYR A 41 27.95 -3.83 2.23
N ASN A 42 27.03 -4.69 2.70
CA ASN A 42 27.40 -5.80 3.59
C ASN A 42 28.31 -6.83 2.92
N PHE A 43 28.16 -7.03 1.61
CA PHE A 43 29.05 -7.87 0.85
C PHE A 43 30.47 -7.29 0.81
N GLU A 44 30.63 -6.01 0.48
CA GLU A 44 31.94 -5.34 0.40
C GLU A 44 32.67 -5.35 1.74
N THR A 45 31.94 -5.10 2.84
CA THR A 45 32.51 -5.11 4.20
C THR A 45 32.91 -6.51 4.65
N ALA A 46 32.12 -7.54 4.34
CA ALA A 46 32.46 -8.93 4.62
C ALA A 46 33.67 -9.43 3.81
N CYS A 47 33.83 -8.96 2.56
CA CYS A 47 34.96 -9.31 1.69
C CYS A 47 36.33 -8.92 2.27
N SER A 48 36.40 -8.00 3.24
CA SER A 48 37.65 -7.66 3.94
C SER A 48 38.32 -8.87 4.61
N SER A 49 37.53 -9.87 5.01
CA SER A 49 37.98 -11.07 5.73
C SER A 49 38.23 -12.29 4.83
N TRP A 50 38.00 -12.16 3.53
CA TRP A 50 38.04 -13.28 2.60
C TRP A 50 39.47 -13.79 2.37
N ARG A 51 39.56 -15.08 2.03
CA ARG A 51 40.80 -15.78 1.71
C ARG A 51 40.69 -16.41 0.32
N ALA A 52 41.83 -16.91 -0.19
CA ALA A 52 41.91 -17.57 -1.49
C ALA A 52 40.81 -18.65 -1.66
N PRO A 53 40.18 -18.78 -2.85
CA PRO A 53 40.57 -18.15 -4.13
C PRO A 53 40.05 -16.72 -4.34
N TRP A 54 39.24 -16.19 -3.42
CA TRP A 54 38.65 -14.86 -3.55
C TRP A 54 39.61 -13.77 -3.05
N ARG A 55 39.59 -12.60 -3.70
CA ARG A 55 40.41 -11.46 -3.27
C ARG A 55 39.74 -10.79 -2.07
N ALA A 56 40.53 -10.47 -1.05
CA ALA A 56 40.08 -9.63 0.05
C ALA A 56 39.94 -8.17 -0.43
N SER A 57 38.95 -7.46 0.12
CA SER A 57 38.85 -6.00 -0.02
C SER A 57 40.06 -5.32 0.64
N VAL A 58 40.51 -4.19 0.10
CA VAL A 58 41.57 -3.39 0.74
C VAL A 58 40.95 -2.72 1.98
N PRO A 59 41.43 -3.00 3.21
CA PRO A 59 40.77 -2.49 4.43
C PRO A 59 40.65 -0.97 4.49
N GLN A 60 41.63 -0.28 3.89
CA GLN A 60 41.75 1.18 3.89
C GLN A 60 41.06 1.87 2.70
N SER A 61 40.40 1.12 1.80
CA SER A 61 39.57 1.77 0.78
C SER A 61 38.31 2.32 1.42
N ASP A 62 37.86 3.49 0.97
CA ASP A 62 36.63 4.07 1.48
C ASP A 62 35.39 3.41 0.87
N VAL A 63 34.40 3.14 1.72
CA VAL A 63 33.03 2.80 1.32
C VAL A 63 32.16 4.00 1.58
N HIS A 64 31.34 4.32 0.59
CA HIS A 64 30.40 5.43 0.66
C HIS A 64 28.98 4.91 0.57
N LEU A 65 28.20 5.11 1.64
CA LEU A 65 26.78 4.82 1.66
C LEU A 65 26.00 6.10 1.90
N GLN A 66 25.17 6.46 0.93
CA GLN A 66 24.23 7.57 1.03
C GLN A 66 22.89 7.08 1.56
N GLY A 67 22.35 7.81 2.53
CA GLY A 67 20.96 7.66 2.95
C GLY A 67 20.03 8.50 2.09
N VAL A 68 18.74 8.24 2.19
CA VAL A 68 17.68 9.09 1.63
C VAL A 68 16.84 9.62 2.78
N ARG A 69 16.69 10.95 2.86
CA ARG A 69 15.84 11.60 3.84
C ARG A 69 14.84 12.50 3.13
N ILE A 70 13.57 12.12 3.21
CA ILE A 70 12.44 12.87 2.68
C ILE A 70 11.77 13.60 3.85
N ARG A 71 11.58 14.91 3.71
CA ARG A 71 10.81 15.73 4.65
C ARG A 71 9.63 16.36 3.92
N GLN A 72 8.43 16.03 4.39
CA GLN A 72 7.21 16.67 3.92
C GLN A 72 6.95 17.94 4.73
N HIS A 73 6.64 19.05 4.07
CA HIS A 73 6.27 20.30 4.72
C HIS A 73 5.18 21.03 3.93
N TRP A 74 4.24 21.62 4.65
CA TRP A 74 3.16 22.41 4.06
C TRP A 74 3.63 23.84 3.81
N ARG A 75 3.45 24.35 2.59
CA ARG A 75 3.74 25.74 2.24
C ARG A 75 2.66 26.28 1.30
N ARG A 76 2.03 27.40 1.67
CA ARG A 76 0.97 28.06 0.87
C ARG A 76 -0.17 27.11 0.44
N GLY A 77 -0.60 26.20 1.33
CA GLY A 77 -1.69 25.26 1.03
C GLY A 77 -1.31 24.08 0.13
N HIS A 78 -0.02 23.92 -0.20
CA HIS A 78 0.49 22.78 -0.95
C HIS A 78 1.46 21.97 -0.08
N LEU A 79 1.42 20.64 -0.24
CA LEU A 79 2.38 19.71 0.36
C LEU A 79 3.63 19.67 -0.53
N PHE A 80 4.78 19.99 0.04
CA PHE A 80 6.07 19.90 -0.64
C PHE A 80 6.93 18.80 -0.02
N GLU A 81 7.61 18.06 -0.88
CA GLU A 81 8.61 17.07 -0.48
C GLU A 81 10.01 17.65 -0.69
N HIS A 82 10.81 17.63 0.37
CA HIS A 82 12.22 17.98 0.31
C HIS A 82 13.06 16.74 0.55
N THR A 83 13.71 16.27 -0.51
CA THR A 83 14.59 15.09 -0.49
C THR A 83 16.03 15.53 -0.32
N THR A 84 16.73 14.89 0.61
CA THR A 84 18.16 15.08 0.88
C THR A 84 18.86 13.74 0.88
N PHE A 85 20.13 13.72 0.48
CA PHE A 85 20.95 12.52 0.39
C PHE A 85 22.15 12.62 1.35
N PRO A 86 21.92 12.52 2.68
CA PRO A 86 23.01 12.60 3.64
C PRO A 86 23.90 11.36 3.56
N ASP A 87 25.20 11.53 3.81
CA ASP A 87 26.10 10.39 3.98
C ASP A 87 25.72 9.65 5.27
N TRP A 88 25.35 8.38 5.14
CA TRP A 88 25.12 7.51 6.29
C TRP A 88 26.45 6.99 6.83
N TYR A 89 27.33 6.57 5.91
CA TYR A 89 28.69 6.19 6.22
C TYR A 89 29.63 6.62 5.10
N LEU A 90 30.75 7.21 5.48
CA LEU A 90 31.88 7.51 4.61
C LEU A 90 33.14 7.23 5.41
N GLY A 91 33.89 6.22 5.00
CA GLY A 91 35.12 5.83 5.68
C GLY A 91 35.61 4.44 5.26
N PRO A 92 36.66 3.93 5.93
CA PRO A 92 37.32 2.71 5.50
C PRO A 92 36.42 1.46 5.66
N VAL A 93 36.66 0.43 4.85
CA VAL A 93 35.92 -0.85 4.89
C VAL A 93 35.99 -1.51 6.27
N ASP A 94 37.12 -1.39 6.98
CA ASP A 94 37.33 -2.08 8.26
C ASP A 94 36.53 -1.50 9.44
N ALA A 95 36.19 -0.21 9.40
CA ALA A 95 35.41 0.49 10.41
C ALA A 95 33.91 0.55 10.07
N ALA A 96 33.52 -0.05 8.94
CA ALA A 96 32.18 0.02 8.39
C ALA A 96 31.17 -0.80 9.24
N PRO A 97 30.15 -0.17 9.85
CA PRO A 97 29.20 -0.89 10.70
C PRO A 97 28.25 -1.76 9.87
N PRO A 98 27.94 -3.00 10.29
CA PRO A 98 27.05 -3.88 9.55
C PRO A 98 25.62 -3.33 9.52
N LEU A 99 24.96 -3.47 8.36
CA LEU A 99 23.56 -3.10 8.19
C LEU A 99 22.64 -4.32 8.35
N PRO A 100 21.42 -4.16 8.88
CA PRO A 100 20.43 -5.25 8.95
C PRO A 100 19.54 -5.29 7.68
N PRO A 101 19.88 -6.09 6.64
CA PRO A 101 19.06 -6.20 5.43
C PRO A 101 17.67 -6.78 5.71
N GLU A 102 17.51 -7.52 6.80
CA GLU A 102 16.24 -8.15 7.20
C GLU A 102 15.15 -7.12 7.44
N VAL A 103 15.51 -5.96 7.99
CA VAL A 103 14.56 -4.86 8.22
C VAL A 103 14.00 -4.37 6.88
N VAL A 104 14.88 -4.10 5.91
CA VAL A 104 14.46 -3.65 4.58
C VAL A 104 13.67 -4.73 3.85
N LEU A 105 14.03 -6.01 4.04
CA LEU A 105 13.31 -7.15 3.46
C LEU A 105 11.88 -7.26 3.97
N VAL A 106 11.65 -7.01 5.27
CA VAL A 106 10.29 -7.01 5.86
C VAL A 106 9.45 -5.88 5.27
N GLU A 107 9.99 -4.66 5.23
CA GLU A 107 9.29 -3.51 4.65
C GLU A 107 9.01 -3.70 3.16
N MET A 108 9.96 -4.24 2.40
CA MET A 108 9.80 -4.53 0.98
C MET A 108 8.67 -5.54 0.73
N LYS A 109 8.52 -6.56 1.58
CA LYS A 109 7.40 -7.51 1.49
C LYS A 109 6.07 -6.83 1.78
N ALA A 110 6.00 -6.03 2.85
CA ALA A 110 4.79 -5.29 3.20
C ALA A 110 4.38 -4.30 2.08
N ALA A 111 5.34 -3.57 1.51
CA ALA A 111 5.10 -2.66 0.40
C ALA A 111 4.59 -3.39 -0.85
N LYS A 112 5.13 -4.57 -1.15
CA LYS A 112 4.64 -5.41 -2.25
C LYS A 112 3.20 -5.86 -2.04
N GLU A 113 2.86 -6.32 -0.84
CA GLU A 113 1.51 -6.73 -0.49
C GLU A 113 0.52 -5.58 -0.61
N TYR A 114 0.91 -4.39 -0.12
CA TYR A 114 0.12 -3.17 -0.25
C TYR A 114 -0.07 -2.74 -1.71
N MET A 115 0.99 -2.75 -2.52
CA MET A 115 0.93 -2.46 -3.96
C MET A 115 -0.09 -3.36 -4.66
N HIS A 116 -0.08 -4.67 -4.40
CA HIS A 116 -1.07 -5.59 -4.97
C HIS A 116 -2.48 -5.36 -4.43
N ALA A 117 -2.63 -4.89 -3.19
CA ALA A 117 -3.94 -4.49 -2.67
C ALA A 117 -4.49 -3.28 -3.42
N CYS A 118 -3.67 -2.25 -3.67
CA CYS A 118 -4.05 -1.09 -4.48
C CYS A 118 -4.37 -1.47 -5.94
N GLU A 119 -3.61 -2.38 -6.53
CA GLU A 119 -3.86 -2.91 -7.88
C GLU A 119 -5.26 -3.55 -7.98
N ARG A 120 -5.63 -4.37 -7.00
CA ARG A 120 -6.98 -4.96 -6.93
C ARG A 120 -8.08 -3.92 -6.71
N GLN A 121 -7.79 -2.84 -5.98
CA GLN A 121 -8.77 -1.76 -5.78
C GLN A 121 -9.05 -1.00 -7.08
N MET A 122 -8.07 -0.87 -7.98
CA MET A 122 -8.29 -0.25 -9.28
C MET A 122 -9.26 -1.04 -10.16
N SER A 123 -9.21 -2.38 -10.11
CA SER A 123 -10.12 -3.24 -10.89
C SER A 123 -11.47 -3.48 -10.20
N ALA A 124 -11.56 -3.25 -8.88
CA ALA A 124 -12.75 -3.53 -8.09
C ALA A 124 -14.06 -2.93 -8.66
N PRO A 125 -14.11 -1.68 -9.17
CA PRO A 125 -15.34 -1.16 -9.77
C PRO A 125 -15.85 -1.99 -10.96
N LEU A 126 -14.94 -2.58 -11.74
CA LEU A 126 -15.29 -3.46 -12.87
C LEU A 126 -15.62 -4.87 -12.39
N ASP A 127 -14.85 -5.41 -11.45
CA ASP A 127 -15.04 -6.76 -10.93
C ASP A 127 -16.36 -6.93 -10.16
N TYR A 128 -16.80 -5.87 -9.48
CA TYR A 128 -18.06 -5.81 -8.72
C TYR A 128 -19.21 -5.16 -9.50
N ALA A 129 -19.01 -4.73 -10.75
CA ALA A 129 -20.12 -4.31 -11.61
C ALA A 129 -21.01 -5.50 -12.00
N PRO A 130 -22.30 -5.28 -12.32
CA PRO A 130 -23.17 -6.34 -12.84
C PRO A 130 -22.54 -7.05 -14.04
N GLY A 131 -22.36 -8.37 -13.91
CA GLY A 131 -21.68 -9.21 -14.91
C GLY A 131 -20.19 -9.46 -14.65
N GLY A 132 -19.56 -8.72 -13.74
CA GLY A 132 -18.19 -8.97 -13.29
C GLY A 132 -18.06 -10.25 -12.45
N GLY A 133 -16.87 -10.85 -12.45
CA GLY A 133 -16.65 -12.15 -11.78
C GLY A 133 -16.90 -12.11 -10.27
N ALA A 134 -16.43 -11.07 -9.59
CA ALA A 134 -16.64 -10.90 -8.15
C ALA A 134 -18.10 -10.61 -7.81
N TYR A 135 -18.80 -9.84 -8.66
CA TYR A 135 -20.25 -9.63 -8.54
C TYR A 135 -21.04 -10.95 -8.69
N GLN A 136 -20.72 -11.77 -9.69
CA GLN A 136 -21.39 -13.05 -9.91
C GLN A 136 -21.16 -14.00 -8.72
N GLU A 137 -19.95 -14.04 -8.19
CA GLU A 137 -19.64 -14.84 -7.00
C GLU A 137 -20.38 -14.35 -5.76
N LEU A 138 -20.49 -13.03 -5.57
CA LEU A 138 -21.27 -12.43 -4.50
C LEU A 138 -22.75 -12.84 -4.60
N VAL A 139 -23.35 -12.77 -5.79
CA VAL A 139 -24.75 -13.17 -6.03
C VAL A 139 -24.95 -14.68 -5.81
N ARG A 140 -23.95 -15.49 -6.14
CA ARG A 140 -23.97 -16.94 -5.90
C ARG A 140 -23.99 -17.26 -4.41
N THR A 141 -23.09 -16.64 -3.66
CA THR A 141 -22.82 -16.93 -2.24
C THR A 141 -23.77 -16.23 -1.27
N THR A 142 -24.39 -15.12 -1.69
CA THR A 142 -25.29 -14.33 -0.84
C THR A 142 -26.73 -14.35 -1.35
N LEU A 143 -27.64 -13.78 -0.54
CA LEU A 143 -29.04 -13.55 -0.92
C LEU A 143 -29.24 -12.22 -1.68
N VAL A 144 -28.15 -11.48 -1.96
CA VAL A 144 -28.21 -10.19 -2.66
C VAL A 144 -28.79 -10.41 -4.06
N GLY A 145 -29.94 -9.78 -4.33
CA GLY A 145 -30.64 -9.88 -5.63
C GLY A 145 -31.58 -11.08 -5.78
N LYS A 146 -31.67 -11.98 -4.80
CA LYS A 146 -32.72 -13.00 -4.77
C LYS A 146 -33.96 -12.38 -4.13
N PRO A 147 -35.18 -12.63 -4.66
CA PRO A 147 -36.39 -12.28 -3.92
C PRO A 147 -36.30 -12.91 -2.54
N PRO A 148 -36.75 -12.21 -1.47
CA PRO A 148 -36.73 -12.79 -0.13
C PRO A 148 -37.37 -14.17 -0.19
N PRO A 149 -36.82 -15.19 0.50
CA PRO A 149 -37.45 -16.50 0.54
C PRO A 149 -38.90 -16.28 0.96
N THR A 150 -39.83 -16.77 0.13
CA THR A 150 -41.24 -16.37 0.11
C THR A 150 -42.05 -16.85 1.33
N GLU A 151 -41.38 -17.10 2.46
CA GLU A 151 -42.00 -17.45 3.72
C GLU A 151 -41.30 -16.65 4.82
N GLN A 152 -42.08 -15.85 5.56
CA GLN A 152 -41.71 -15.09 6.77
C GLN A 152 -41.33 -13.61 6.63
N CYS A 153 -41.76 -12.92 5.58
CA CYS A 153 -42.10 -11.49 5.74
C CYS A 153 -43.46 -11.37 6.45
N LEU A 154 -43.52 -11.84 7.71
CA LEU A 154 -44.62 -11.54 8.61
C LEU A 154 -44.51 -10.05 8.97
N TYR A 155 -45.03 -9.20 8.08
CA TYR A 155 -45.56 -7.90 8.48
C TYR A 155 -46.66 -8.19 9.52
N ARG A 156 -46.28 -8.36 10.79
CA ARG A 156 -47.19 -8.18 11.91
C ARG A 156 -47.60 -6.72 11.85
N LYS A 157 -48.74 -6.46 11.19
CA LYS A 157 -49.51 -5.23 11.38
C LYS A 157 -49.74 -5.12 12.89
N ARG A 158 -48.93 -4.33 13.59
CA ARG A 158 -49.28 -3.86 14.93
C ARG A 158 -50.57 -3.08 14.73
N LYS A 159 -51.70 -3.69 15.06
CA LYS A 159 -52.94 -2.96 15.30
C LYS A 159 -52.63 -2.05 16.48
N PHE A 160 -52.40 -0.77 16.21
CA PHE A 160 -52.53 0.24 17.25
C PHE A 160 -54.01 0.22 17.66
N SER A 161 -54.29 -0.37 18.82
CA SER A 161 -55.54 -0.14 19.51
C SER A 161 -55.59 1.33 19.86
N SER A 162 -56.44 2.09 19.17
CA SER A 162 -56.86 3.42 19.59
C SER A 162 -57.53 3.28 20.95
N VAL A 163 -56.82 3.68 22.00
CA VAL A 163 -57.43 3.94 23.31
C VAL A 163 -58.21 5.25 23.15
N SER A 164 -59.50 5.14 22.87
CA SER A 164 -60.47 6.19 23.14
C SER A 164 -60.66 6.25 24.65
N GLY A 165 -59.97 7.18 25.31
CA GLY A 165 -60.25 7.59 26.68
C GLY A 165 -61.03 8.89 26.64
N SER A 166 -62.35 8.76 26.53
CA SER A 166 -63.32 9.77 26.98
C SER A 166 -63.83 9.32 28.35
N ASP A 167 -64.20 10.30 29.18
CA ASP A 167 -64.93 10.19 30.45
C ASP A 167 -64.01 9.85 31.66
N GLU A 168 -63.87 10.65 32.71
CA GLU A 168 -64.63 11.80 33.27
C GLU A 168 -63.67 12.82 33.92
#